data_AF-A0A3M1QK96-F1
#
_entry.id   AF-A0A3M1QK96-F1
#
_cell.length_a   1.000
_cell.length_b   1.000
_cell.length_c   1.000
_cell.angle_alpha   90.00
_cell.angle_beta   90.00
_cell.angle_gamma   90.00
#
_symmetry.space_group_name_H-M   'P 1'
#
loop_
_entity.id
_entity.type
_entity.pdbx_description
1 polymer ?
#
loop_
_entity_poly.entity_id
_entity_poly.type
_entity_poly.pdbx_seq_one_letter_code
_entity_poly.pdbx_strand_id
1 'polypeptide(L)' 'MPYYLYKIQTVRIEMLTVGPTAMETETTTAHYNYLKALCDAGTIMLAGRTTNDDATTLGLNIFRAANDTAARDIVV' A
#
# COMPACT_ATOMS: atom_id res chain seq x y z
N MET A 1 -11.77 18.01 -3.18
CA MET A 1 -11.15 16.74 -2.74
C MET A 1 -9.65 16.81 -2.98
N PRO A 2 -8.86 17.01 -1.91
CA PRO A 2 -7.39 16.98 -1.96
C PRO A 2 -6.87 15.60 -2.40
N TYR A 3 -5.62 15.60 -2.85
CA TYR A 3 -4.84 14.38 -3.06
C TYR A 3 -4.07 14.06 -1.78
N TYR A 4 -4.00 12.76 -1.47
CA TYR A 4 -3.25 12.22 -0.35
C TYR A 4 -2.15 11.30 -0.85
N LEU A 5 -1.03 11.32 -0.13
CA LEU A 5 0.05 10.37 -0.28
C LEU A 5 0.11 9.52 0.99
N TYR A 6 -0.07 8.22 0.84
CA TYR A 6 0.16 7.26 1.91
C TYR A 6 1.41 6.46 1.63
N LYS A 7 2.26 6.34 2.65
CA LYS A 7 3.52 5.57 2.62
C LYS A 7 3.45 4.48 3.67
N ILE A 8 3.80 3.26 3.28
CA ILE A 8 3.99 2.11 4.17
C ILE A 8 5.39 1.52 3.99
N GLN A 9 5.94 0.95 5.06
CA GLN A 9 7.20 0.20 5.04
C GLN A 9 7.02 -1.12 5.78
N THR A 10 7.63 -2.17 5.27
CA THR A 10 7.67 -3.47 5.96
C THR A 10 8.51 -3.34 7.22
N VAL A 11 8.02 -3.88 8.33
CA VAL A 11 8.75 -3.88 9.60
C VAL A 11 9.82 -4.97 9.68
N ARG A 12 9.66 -6.05 8.92
CA ARG A 12 10.60 -7.18 8.84
C ARG A 12 11.30 -7.14 7.49
N ILE A 13 12.59 -6.83 7.47
CA ILE A 13 13.36 -6.65 6.22
C ILE A 13 13.48 -7.96 5.43
N GLU A 14 13.52 -9.09 6.12
CA GLU A 14 13.61 -10.42 5.53
C GLU A 14 12.40 -10.76 4.67
N MET A 15 11.26 -10.07 4.85
CA MET A 15 10.12 -10.17 3.95
C MET A 15 10.47 -9.76 2.52
N LEU A 16 11.42 -8.84 2.35
CA LEU A 16 11.88 -8.32 1.06
C LEU A 16 13.12 -9.06 0.56
N THR A 17 14.07 -9.36 1.45
CA THR A 17 15.37 -9.93 1.05
C THR A 17 15.39 -11.46 0.94
N VAL A 18 14.55 -12.15 1.73
CA VAL A 18 14.44 -13.62 1.75
C VAL A 18 13.09 -14.07 1.20
N GLY A 19 12.04 -13.33 1.56
CA GLY A 19 10.66 -13.55 1.14
C GLY A 19 9.68 -13.52 2.32
N PRO A 20 8.38 -13.35 2.01
CA PRO A 20 7.32 -13.34 3.03
C PRO A 20 7.10 -14.73 3.63
N THR A 21 6.70 -14.75 4.89
CA THR A 21 6.07 -15.92 5.53
C THR A 21 4.70 -16.19 4.90
N ALA A 22 4.09 -17.35 5.22
CA ALA A 22 2.73 -17.65 4.75
C ALA A 22 1.70 -16.60 5.18
N MET A 23 1.76 -16.15 6.44
CA MET A 23 0.87 -15.11 6.97
C MET A 23 1.08 -13.75 6.28
N GLU A 24 2.33 -13.35 6.03
CA GLU A 24 2.62 -12.11 5.30
C GLU A 24 2.20 -12.20 3.82
N THR A 25 2.33 -13.37 3.20
CA THR A 25 1.87 -13.61 1.83
C THR A 25 0.36 -13.44 1.74
N GLU A 26 -0.39 -14.05 2.68
CA GLU A 26 -1.83 -13.90 2.76
C GLU A 26 -2.24 -12.43 2.96
N THR A 27 -1.60 -11.77 3.94
CA THR A 27 -1.89 -10.36 4.28
C THR A 27 -1.59 -9.42 3.12
N THR A 28 -0.44 -9.57 2.46
CA THR A 28 -0.06 -8.71 1.31
C THR A 28 -0.91 -8.99 0.09
N THR A 29 -1.32 -10.23 -0.14
CA THR A 29 -2.26 -10.57 -1.22
C THR A 29 -3.62 -9.92 -0.99
N ALA A 30 -4.15 -9.97 0.24
CA ALA A 30 -5.39 -9.29 0.59
C ALA A 30 -5.28 -7.77 0.42
N HIS A 31 -4.18 -7.17 0.89
CA HIS A 31 -3.89 -5.74 0.73
C HIS A 31 -3.80 -5.35 -0.75
N TYR A 32 -3.09 -6.12 -1.58
CA TYR A 32 -2.99 -5.88 -3.02
C TYR A 32 -4.36 -5.93 -3.70
N ASN A 33 -5.17 -6.95 -3.41
CA ASN A 33 -6.50 -7.09 -4.01
C ASN A 33 -7.43 -5.93 -3.63
N TYR A 34 -7.36 -5.46 -2.38
CA TYR A 34 -8.11 -4.29 -1.92
C TYR A 34 -7.69 -3.02 -2.68
N LEU A 35 -6.39 -2.73 -2.75
CA LEU A 35 -5.89 -1.57 -3.50
C LEU A 35 -6.22 -1.67 -4.99
N LYS A 36 -6.14 -2.87 -5.57
CA LYS A 36 -6.53 -3.12 -6.96
C LYS A 36 -8.00 -2.77 -7.19
N ALA A 37 -8.91 -3.21 -6.33
CA ALA A 37 -10.33 -2.88 -6.44
C ALA A 37 -10.57 -1.36 -6.35
N LEU A 38 -9.84 -0.66 -5.47
CA LEU A 38 -9.92 0.80 -5.37
C LEU A 38 -9.34 1.53 -6.58
N CYS A 39 -8.29 0.98 -7.21
CA CYS A 39 -7.76 1.47 -8.48
C CYS A 39 -8.79 1.29 -9.61
N ASP A 40 -9.39 0.11 -9.70
CA ASP A 40 -10.41 -0.20 -10.70
C ASP A 40 -11.67 0.69 -10.53
N ALA A 41 -11.98 1.09 -9.29
CA ALA A 41 -13.03 2.06 -8.96
C ALA A 41 -12.62 3.54 -9.12
N GLY A 42 -11.37 3.84 -9.46
CA GLY A 42 -10.85 5.20 -9.62
C GLY A 42 -10.71 6.00 -8.31
N THR A 43 -10.80 5.33 -7.15
CA THR A 43 -10.58 5.96 -5.84
C THR A 43 -9.09 6.17 -5.57
N ILE A 44 -8.28 5.16 -5.91
CA ILE A 44 -6.82 5.23 -5.93
C ILE A 44 -6.36 5.41 -7.38
N MET A 45 -5.39 6.29 -7.60
CA MET A 45 -4.86 6.56 -8.94
C MET A 45 -3.50 5.89 -9.17
N LEU A 46 -2.78 5.62 -8.08
CA LEU A 46 -1.53 4.88 -8.11
C LEU A 46 -1.40 4.09 -6.81
N ALA A 47 -1.10 2.79 -6.94
CA ALA A 47 -0.69 1.91 -5.85
C ALA A 47 0.51 1.11 -6.32
N GLY A 48 1.57 1.04 -5.51
CA GLY A 48 2.76 0.28 -5.86
C GLY A 48 3.83 0.33 -4.79
N ARG A 49 4.96 -0.31 -5.08
CA ARG A 49 6.17 -0.26 -4.25
C ARG A 49 7.35 0.28 -5.05
N THR A 50 8.38 0.76 -4.35
CA THR A 50 9.69 0.96 -4.96
C THR A 50 10.30 -0.36 -5.42
N THR A 51 11.29 -0.30 -6.30
CA THR A 51 11.86 -1.48 -6.98
C THR A 51 13.09 -2.07 -6.28
N ASN A 52 13.57 -1.43 -5.21
CA ASN A 52 14.64 -1.95 -4.37
C ASN A 52 14.08 -2.89 -3.30
N ASP A 53 14.93 -3.78 -2.77
CA ASP A 53 14.56 -4.78 -1.75
C ASP A 53 15.38 -4.60 -0.46
N ASP A 54 15.70 -3.34 -0.12
CA ASP A 54 16.39 -2.97 1.12
C ASP A 54 15.47 -2.20 2.09
N ALA A 55 15.98 -1.77 3.25
CA ALA A 55 15.20 -1.11 4.29
C ALA A 55 14.57 0.24 3.87
N THR A 56 15.03 0.82 2.76
CA THR A 56 14.46 2.04 2.17
C THR A 56 13.28 1.77 1.25
N THR A 57 12.94 0.51 1.02
CA THR A 57 11.74 0.09 0.31
C THR A 57 10.48 0.74 0.86
N LEU A 58 9.65 1.28 -0.04
CA LEU A 58 8.37 1.91 0.30
C LEU A 58 7.22 1.30 -0.50
N GLY A 59 6.07 1.09 0.13
CA GLY A 59 4.78 1.06 -0.53
C GLY A 59 4.18 2.47 -0.59
N LEU A 60 3.57 2.84 -1.71
CA LEU A 60 3.06 4.18 -1.98
C LEU A 60 1.66 4.11 -2.62
N ASN A 61 0.73 4.90 -2.09
CA ASN A 61 -0.61 5.08 -2.65
C ASN A 61 -0.89 6.58 -2.88
N ILE A 62 -1.40 6.95 -4.05
CA ILE A 62 -1.88 8.30 -4.37
C ILE A 62 -3.38 8.22 -4.66
N PHE A 63 -4.17 8.96 -3.89
CA PHE A 63 -5.64 8.86 -3.93
C PHE A 63 -6.30 10.18 -3.54
N ARG A 64 -7.60 10.32 -3.86
CA ARG A 64 -8.39 11.51 -3.50
C ARG A 64 -9.37 11.14 -2.40
N ALA A 65 -9.51 12.02 -1.41
CA ALA A 65 -10.52 11.88 -0.37
C ALA A 65 -11.18 13.23 -0.08
N ALA A 66 -12.29 13.21 0.65
CA ALA A 66 -13.01 14.43 1.02
C ALA A 66 -12.24 15.28 2.05
N ASN A 67 -11.57 14.62 2.99
CA ASN A 67 -10.83 15.20 4.11
C ASN A 67 -9.91 14.14 4.72
N ASP A 68 -9.14 14.52 5.75
CA ASP A 68 -8.13 13.66 6.37
C ASP A 68 -8.73 12.43 7.07
N THR A 69 -9.96 12.54 7.58
CA THR A 69 -10.65 11.39 8.21
C THR A 69 -11.00 10.36 7.15
N ALA A 70 -11.69 10.79 6.08
CA ALA A 70 -12.01 9.93 4.95
C ALA A 70 -10.75 9.34 4.29
N ALA A 71 -9.63 10.08 4.30
CA ALA A 71 -8.38 9.57 3.77
C ALA A 71 -7.83 8.39 4.60
N ARG A 72 -7.91 8.47 5.93
CA ARG A 72 -7.47 7.39 6.84
C ARG A 72 -8.34 6.14 6.74
N ASP A 73 -9.62 6.29 6.40
CA ASP A 73 -10.51 5.14 6.23
C ASP A 73 -10.21 4.33 4.96
N ILE A 74 -9.52 4.92 3.98
CA ILE A 74 -9.15 4.27 2.70
C ILE A 74 -7.85 3.47 2.82
N VAL A 75 -6.91 3.89 3.67
CA VAL A 75 -5.59 3.28 3.78
C VAL A 75 -5.37 2.79 5.21
N VAL A 76 -5.24 1.46 5.36
CA VAL A 76 -5.02 0.77 6.65
C VAL A 76 -3.80 -0.11 6.54
#